data_AF-A0A9X5UKA5-F1
#
_entry.id   AF-A0A9X5UKA5-F1
#
_cell.length_a   1.000
_cell.length_b   1.000
_cell.length_c   1.000
_cell.angle_alpha   90.00
_cell.angle_beta   90.00
_cell.angle_gamma   90.00
#
_symmetry.space_group_name_H-M   'P 1'
#
loop_
_entity.id
_entity.type
_entity.pdbx_description
1 polymer ?
#
loop_
_entity_poly.entity_id
_entity_poly.type
_entity_poly.pdbx_seq_one_letter_code
_entity_poly.pdbx_strand_id
1 'polypeptide(L)'
;MPERPDSSNAPGNGGRTGAGPAGDSPDQRGSLPPSRSPLAVAIGNASLLCVGYVMLGWRRRAAAVGLVTLVLVILLASAIQTVWFELVFLAWWLALVAHGWFLAGGWPRRRRRAGGRTRLVTALALALPVLAAVVLLRLDVARINSDLAGAVRDGDCGKATAALDRRSAAHYLADSPGAASGDATGRVCARLRVAAAQFDDALDGDKSALTQGFSGLSGVLADAPGHERLVEGVLSGFLDRLPVHDACDTETILDGLRARKPTGDMLDRATGVVPRLAPAAIVGCGDSLLASSDWEPARTQYQRLLDQYPGDKLAGKATDGIRKATQQVELAHVRELLGTGSGGGQPAYCTNPAPYSGAAPHGGDGPYRTLLRGDNTYVGQLPAEWLTDDVADAVLVVCAGAKEYGDTVRTCSYETSFGVFGSKDVAFKKIAVPVRVYEVQTGRLVSDLRVQVNGPNCPSTISYTTYGSFDTGPPSEMYVDASDADVTAAVRGALAPVIDP
;
A
#
# COMPACT_ATOMS: atom_id res chain seq x y z
N MET A 1 33.09 -5.53 -47.89
CA MET A 1 32.47 -5.34 -49.22
C MET A 1 32.24 -3.86 -49.45
N PRO A 2 32.47 -3.37 -50.67
CA PRO A 2 33.53 -2.38 -50.89
C PRO A 2 33.07 -1.09 -51.61
N GLU A 3 34.04 -0.19 -51.76
CA GLU A 3 34.29 0.64 -52.96
C GLU A 3 33.45 1.92 -53.26
N ARG A 4 34.15 3.06 -53.06
CA ARG A 4 34.32 4.21 -53.99
C ARG A 4 34.32 3.78 -55.48
N PRO A 5 34.09 4.65 -56.49
CA PRO A 5 34.81 5.93 -56.64
C PRO A 5 34.15 7.06 -57.46
N ASP A 6 34.97 8.12 -57.59
CA ASP A 6 34.95 9.37 -58.36
C ASP A 6 34.47 9.35 -59.82
N SER A 7 34.13 10.54 -60.34
CA SER A 7 34.63 11.14 -61.62
C SER A 7 33.63 12.20 -62.14
N SER A 8 33.91 13.21 -62.97
CA SER A 8 35.09 13.97 -63.43
C SER A 8 34.56 15.03 -64.42
N ASN A 9 35.08 16.26 -64.32
CA ASN A 9 35.36 17.28 -65.35
C ASN A 9 34.69 17.28 -66.75
N ALA A 10 34.07 18.44 -67.09
CA ALA A 10 34.28 19.34 -68.26
C ALA A 10 34.21 18.76 -69.70
N PRO A 11 34.43 19.52 -70.80
CA PRO A 11 34.33 20.97 -71.12
C PRO A 11 33.47 21.23 -72.40
N GLY A 12 33.37 22.47 -72.89
CA GLY A 12 32.82 22.71 -74.24
C GLY A 12 32.78 24.17 -74.68
N ASN A 13 33.74 24.54 -75.52
CA ASN A 13 34.06 25.88 -76.01
C ASN A 13 33.68 26.03 -77.50
N GLY A 14 33.47 27.27 -77.96
CA GLY A 14 33.49 27.66 -79.38
C GLY A 14 32.10 27.78 -80.04
N GLY A 15 31.77 28.78 -80.85
CA GLY A 15 32.51 29.94 -81.35
C GLY A 15 31.94 30.38 -82.71
N ARG A 16 31.82 31.71 -82.92
CA ARG A 16 31.89 32.49 -84.20
C ARG A 16 30.89 32.12 -85.33
N THR A 17 30.38 33.00 -86.22
CA THR A 17 30.77 34.30 -86.79
C THR A 17 29.62 34.79 -87.69
N GLY A 18 29.47 36.09 -87.97
CA GLY A 18 28.70 36.53 -89.15
C GLY A 18 28.26 38.01 -89.22
N ALA A 19 29.17 38.87 -89.71
CA ALA A 19 29.00 40.07 -90.56
C ALA A 19 28.04 41.25 -90.21
N GLY A 20 28.61 42.46 -90.15
CA GLY A 20 27.90 43.77 -90.24
C GLY A 20 27.52 44.17 -91.69
N PRO A 21 27.24 45.46 -92.03
CA PRO A 21 27.88 46.67 -91.48
C PRO A 21 27.04 47.97 -91.32
N ALA A 22 27.72 48.97 -90.74
CA ALA A 22 27.70 50.43 -91.00
C ALA A 22 26.60 51.35 -90.40
N GLY A 23 27.06 52.38 -89.66
CA GLY A 23 26.33 53.64 -89.44
C GLY A 23 26.67 54.38 -88.13
N ASP A 24 27.66 55.27 -88.21
CA ASP A 24 27.90 56.51 -87.42
C ASP A 24 27.98 56.53 -85.87
N SER A 25 29.08 57.12 -85.37
CA SER A 25 29.32 57.60 -83.99
C SER A 25 28.98 59.10 -83.88
N PRO A 26 29.13 59.82 -82.74
CA PRO A 26 29.31 59.42 -81.33
C PRO A 26 28.31 60.13 -80.37
N ASP A 27 28.14 59.66 -79.13
CA ASP A 27 28.23 60.61 -78.00
C ASP A 27 28.46 59.95 -76.62
N GLN A 28 29.26 60.67 -75.85
CA GLN A 28 29.85 60.28 -74.58
C GLN A 28 29.29 61.24 -73.51
N ARG A 29 28.72 60.71 -72.40
CA ARG A 29 28.75 61.25 -71.00
C ARG A 29 27.53 60.82 -70.19
N GLY A 30 27.77 60.30 -68.98
CA GLY A 30 26.81 60.40 -67.88
C GLY A 30 26.71 59.20 -66.93
N SER A 31 27.79 58.80 -66.25
CA SER A 31 27.68 57.96 -65.05
C SER A 31 27.12 58.77 -63.87
N LEU A 32 25.82 58.60 -63.59
CA LEU A 32 25.19 59.07 -62.36
C LEU A 32 25.62 58.18 -61.16
N PRO A 33 25.97 58.74 -59.99
CA PRO A 33 26.24 57.95 -58.80
C PRO A 33 24.96 57.23 -58.32
N PRO A 34 25.04 56.01 -57.77
CA PRO A 34 23.88 55.25 -57.33
C PRO A 34 23.15 56.02 -56.21
N SER A 35 21.89 56.37 -56.45
CA SER A 35 21.02 56.95 -55.43
C SER A 35 20.82 55.94 -54.30
N ARG A 36 21.41 56.20 -53.13
CA ARG A 36 21.30 55.33 -51.96
C ARG A 36 19.89 55.48 -51.37
N SER A 37 19.16 54.37 -51.28
CA SER A 37 17.81 54.35 -50.71
C SER A 37 17.84 54.60 -49.19
N PRO A 38 17.18 55.65 -48.66
CA PRO A 38 17.11 55.90 -47.21
C PRO A 38 16.47 54.74 -46.44
N LEU A 39 15.58 54.00 -47.10
CA LEU A 39 14.91 52.84 -46.55
C LEU A 39 15.88 51.66 -46.37
N ALA A 40 16.81 51.45 -47.31
CA ALA A 40 17.84 50.42 -47.16
C ALA A 40 18.80 50.73 -45.99
N VAL A 41 19.12 52.01 -45.77
CA VAL A 41 19.97 52.43 -44.63
C VAL A 41 19.24 52.27 -43.30
N ALA A 42 17.95 52.62 -43.23
CA ALA A 42 17.14 52.43 -42.02
C ALA A 42 16.96 50.95 -41.66
N ILE A 43 16.67 50.09 -42.65
CA ILE A 43 16.60 48.63 -42.45
C ILE A 43 17.97 48.08 -42.01
N GLY A 44 19.06 48.55 -42.62
CA GLY A 44 20.42 48.17 -42.24
C GLY A 44 20.84 48.61 -40.84
N ASN A 45 20.21 49.65 -40.28
CA ASN A 45 20.42 50.03 -38.88
C ASN A 45 19.44 49.35 -37.92
N ALA A 46 18.23 49.01 -38.40
CA ALA A 46 17.23 48.26 -37.63
C ALA A 46 17.71 46.85 -37.26
N SER A 47 18.63 46.27 -38.04
CA SER A 47 19.26 44.98 -37.74
C SER A 47 20.24 45.04 -36.57
N LEU A 48 20.49 46.21 -35.95
CA LEU A 48 21.46 46.45 -34.87
C LEU A 48 22.94 46.19 -35.24
N LEU A 49 23.21 45.62 -36.41
CA LEU A 49 24.54 45.36 -36.96
C LEU A 49 25.22 46.60 -37.56
N CYS A 50 24.60 47.79 -37.41
CA CYS A 50 25.10 49.07 -37.92
C CYS A 50 25.40 49.09 -39.43
N VAL A 51 24.76 48.20 -40.21
CA VAL A 51 24.99 48.04 -41.65
C VAL A 51 24.64 49.33 -42.40
N GLY A 52 23.63 50.08 -41.94
CA GLY A 52 23.26 51.37 -42.52
C GLY A 52 24.38 52.41 -42.41
N TYR A 53 25.11 52.47 -41.30
CA TYR A 53 26.28 53.37 -41.16
C TYR A 53 27.46 52.95 -42.04
N VAL A 54 27.63 51.65 -42.27
CA VAL A 54 28.65 51.12 -43.21
C VAL A 54 28.28 51.47 -44.65
N MET A 55 27.01 51.36 -45.03
CA MET A 55 26.49 51.75 -46.35
C MET A 55 26.64 53.25 -46.63
N LEU A 56 26.64 54.08 -45.59
CA LEU A 56 26.93 55.52 -45.68
C LEU A 56 28.43 55.84 -45.78
N GLY A 57 29.31 54.84 -45.65
CA GLY A 57 30.77 54.99 -45.71
C GLY A 57 31.41 55.41 -44.38
N TRP A 58 30.66 55.44 -43.28
CA TRP A 58 31.11 56.00 -41.99
C TRP A 58 31.55 54.91 -41.01
N ARG A 59 32.58 54.15 -41.39
CA ARG A 59 33.07 52.95 -40.67
C ARG A 59 33.43 53.22 -39.20
N ARG A 60 34.06 54.35 -38.88
CA ARG A 60 34.43 54.71 -37.49
C ARG A 60 33.22 54.92 -36.60
N ARG A 61 32.15 55.54 -37.12
CA ARG A 61 30.90 55.75 -36.38
C ARG A 61 30.11 54.44 -36.24
N ALA A 62 30.11 53.60 -37.28
CA ALA A 62 29.53 52.27 -37.21
C ALA A 62 30.16 51.42 -36.09
N ALA A 63 31.50 51.48 -35.94
CA ALA A 63 32.20 50.78 -34.86
C ALA A 63 31.83 51.30 -33.46
N ALA A 64 31.80 52.63 -33.27
CA ALA A 64 31.45 53.22 -31.98
C ALA A 64 30.00 52.93 -31.57
N VAL A 65 29.06 53.10 -32.51
CA VAL A 65 27.64 52.80 -32.29
C VAL A 65 27.41 51.30 -32.11
N GLY A 66 28.12 50.47 -32.87
CA GLY A 66 28.10 49.02 -32.73
C GLY A 66 28.60 48.57 -31.35
N LEU A 67 29.65 49.21 -30.81
CA LEU A 67 30.17 48.92 -29.48
C LEU A 67 29.18 49.31 -28.38
N VAL A 68 28.55 50.49 -28.46
CA VAL A 68 27.49 50.89 -27.51
C VAL A 68 26.29 49.93 -27.59
N THR A 69 25.89 49.54 -28.81
CA THR A 69 24.80 48.58 -29.02
C THR A 69 25.15 47.21 -28.46
N LEU A 70 26.37 46.72 -28.68
CA LEU A 70 26.86 45.47 -28.11
C LEU A 70 26.85 45.50 -26.58
N VAL A 71 27.33 46.59 -25.96
CA VAL A 71 27.31 46.77 -24.51
C VAL A 71 25.86 46.78 -23.99
N LEU A 72 24.95 47.50 -24.64
CA LEU A 72 23.54 47.52 -24.26
C LEU A 72 22.87 46.15 -24.38
N VAL A 73 23.18 45.38 -25.44
CA VAL A 73 22.70 44.00 -25.60
C VAL A 73 23.25 43.09 -24.51
N ILE A 74 24.55 43.20 -24.19
CA ILE A 74 25.18 42.44 -23.10
C ILE A 74 24.52 42.79 -21.76
N LEU A 75 24.32 44.08 -21.46
CA LEU A 75 23.69 44.52 -20.21
C LEU A 75 22.23 44.06 -20.10
N LEU A 76 21.48 44.07 -21.20
CA LEU A 76 20.11 43.56 -21.26
C LEU A 76 20.07 42.04 -21.04
N ALA A 77 21.05 41.32 -21.58
CA ALA A 77 21.15 39.87 -21.45
C ALA A 77 21.68 39.39 -20.09
N SER A 78 22.46 40.21 -19.37
CA SER A 78 23.23 39.74 -18.21
C SER A 78 22.92 40.40 -16.86
N ALA A 79 22.53 41.67 -16.80
CA ALA A 79 22.59 42.42 -15.52
C ALA A 79 21.38 43.31 -15.20
N ILE A 80 20.68 43.88 -16.20
CA ILE A 80 19.63 44.88 -15.94
C ILE A 80 18.39 44.56 -16.79
N GLN A 81 17.55 43.64 -16.29
CA GLN A 81 16.24 43.30 -16.86
C GLN A 81 15.12 44.10 -16.19
N THR A 82 15.26 45.43 -16.16
CA THR A 82 14.19 46.31 -15.68
C THR A 82 13.42 46.86 -16.87
N VAL A 83 12.10 47.05 -16.71
CA VAL A 83 11.22 47.65 -17.74
C VAL A 83 11.79 48.98 -18.26
N TRP A 84 12.46 49.73 -17.39
CA TRP A 84 13.13 50.97 -17.77
C TRP A 84 14.30 50.75 -18.74
N PHE A 85 15.15 49.75 -18.52
CA PHE A 85 16.28 49.47 -19.41
C PHE A 85 15.80 48.94 -20.77
N GLU A 86 14.71 48.19 -20.80
CA GLU A 86 14.04 47.78 -22.06
C GLU A 86 13.51 49.00 -22.84
N LEU A 87 12.91 49.98 -22.16
CA LEU A 87 12.47 51.23 -22.78
C LEU A 87 13.66 52.05 -23.31
N VAL A 88 14.76 52.10 -22.57
CA VAL A 88 16.00 52.78 -23.00
C VAL A 88 16.60 52.08 -24.23
N PHE A 89 16.61 50.74 -24.25
CA PHE A 89 17.09 49.96 -25.39
C PHE A 89 16.21 50.17 -26.64
N LEU A 90 14.89 50.16 -26.48
CA LEU A 90 13.95 50.45 -27.56
C LEU A 90 14.09 51.89 -28.06
N ALA A 91 14.24 52.86 -27.17
CA ALA A 91 14.48 54.25 -27.54
C ALA A 91 15.82 54.40 -28.28
N TRP A 92 16.86 53.71 -27.84
CA TRP A 92 18.16 53.64 -28.53
C TRP A 92 18.02 53.02 -29.93
N TRP A 93 17.33 51.88 -30.05
CA TRP A 93 17.06 51.23 -31.33
C TRP A 93 16.30 52.16 -32.30
N LEU A 94 15.22 52.80 -31.83
CA LEU A 94 14.47 53.78 -32.60
C LEU A 94 15.34 54.97 -33.01
N ALA A 95 16.21 55.45 -32.12
CA ALA A 95 17.15 56.52 -32.42
C ALA A 95 18.15 56.12 -33.52
N LEU A 96 18.65 54.88 -33.54
CA LEU A 96 19.55 54.39 -34.59
C LEU A 96 18.87 54.31 -35.97
N VAL A 97 17.62 53.87 -36.00
CA VAL A 97 16.81 53.81 -37.22
C VAL A 97 16.51 55.21 -37.72
N ALA A 98 16.03 56.10 -36.83
CA ALA A 98 15.70 57.49 -37.16
C ALA A 98 16.93 58.29 -37.59
N HIS A 99 18.07 58.11 -36.92
CA HIS A 99 19.32 58.78 -37.26
C HIS A 99 19.91 58.25 -38.57
N GLY A 100 19.88 56.94 -38.81
CA GLY A 100 20.29 56.37 -40.11
C GLY A 100 19.45 56.90 -41.27
N TRP A 101 18.13 56.98 -41.07
CA TRP A 101 17.20 57.57 -42.03
C TRP A 101 17.47 59.06 -42.29
N PHE A 102 17.71 59.84 -41.23
CA PHE A 102 18.05 61.26 -41.33
C PHE A 102 19.32 61.48 -42.14
N LEU A 103 20.38 60.73 -41.83
CA LEU A 103 21.67 60.83 -42.49
C LEU A 103 21.65 60.39 -43.96
N ALA A 104 20.77 59.46 -44.32
CA ALA A 104 20.55 59.06 -45.71
C ALA A 104 19.74 60.08 -46.54
N GLY A 105 19.41 61.25 -45.97
CA GLY A 105 18.66 62.31 -46.64
C GLY A 105 17.15 62.12 -46.63
N GLY A 106 16.63 61.35 -45.68
CA GLY A 106 15.20 61.01 -45.57
C GLY A 106 14.26 62.14 -45.13
N TRP A 107 14.74 63.39 -45.02
CA TRP A 107 13.93 64.56 -44.66
C TRP A 107 13.75 65.53 -45.85
N PRO A 108 12.55 66.11 -46.05
CA PRO A 108 12.21 66.76 -47.31
C PRO A 108 12.83 68.16 -47.42
N ARG A 109 13.71 68.36 -48.41
CA ARG A 109 13.91 69.70 -49.00
C ARG A 109 12.61 70.08 -49.73
N ARG A 110 11.86 71.03 -49.14
CA ARG A 110 10.69 71.75 -49.67
C ARG A 110 10.29 71.39 -51.11
N ARG A 111 9.48 70.33 -51.30
CA ARG A 111 8.52 70.23 -52.42
C ARG A 111 7.25 69.57 -51.92
N ARG A 112 6.14 70.30 -52.01
CA ARG A 112 4.77 69.82 -51.77
C ARG A 112 4.52 68.60 -52.65
N ARG A 113 4.28 67.43 -52.05
CA ARG A 113 3.44 66.35 -52.61
C ARG A 113 3.07 65.39 -51.49
N ALA A 114 1.78 65.06 -51.44
CA ALA A 114 1.14 64.16 -50.50
C ALA A 114 1.86 62.80 -50.45
N GLY A 115 2.08 62.26 -49.25
CA GLY A 115 2.71 60.93 -49.06
C GLY A 115 3.50 60.74 -47.76
N GLY A 116 3.49 61.71 -46.83
CA GLY A 116 4.19 61.60 -45.54
C GLY A 116 3.50 60.68 -44.52
N ARG A 117 2.16 60.59 -44.55
CA ARG A 117 1.39 59.67 -43.68
C ARG A 117 1.68 58.21 -44.02
N THR A 118 1.78 57.86 -45.30
CA THR A 118 1.96 56.47 -45.77
C THR A 118 3.29 55.84 -45.36
N ARG A 119 4.33 56.65 -45.11
CA ARG A 119 5.68 56.18 -44.72
C ARG A 119 5.86 56.02 -43.20
N LEU A 120 5.23 56.89 -42.41
CA LEU A 120 5.17 56.72 -40.95
C LEU A 120 4.25 55.55 -40.58
N VAL A 121 3.14 55.40 -41.30
CA VAL A 121 2.20 54.28 -41.14
C VAL A 121 2.86 52.94 -41.46
N THR A 122 3.72 52.84 -42.49
CA THR A 122 4.44 51.59 -42.79
C THR A 122 5.50 51.23 -41.74
N ALA A 123 6.22 52.21 -41.18
CA ALA A 123 7.16 51.95 -40.08
C ALA A 123 6.46 51.53 -38.78
N LEU A 124 5.36 52.22 -38.40
CA LEU A 124 4.54 51.81 -37.25
C LEU A 124 3.86 50.46 -37.48
N ALA A 125 3.39 50.18 -38.69
CA ALA A 125 2.75 48.90 -39.03
C ALA A 125 3.72 47.71 -38.91
N LEU A 126 5.03 47.93 -38.99
CA LEU A 126 6.05 46.89 -38.81
C LEU A 126 6.55 46.80 -37.36
N ALA A 127 6.67 47.92 -36.65
CA ALA A 127 7.17 47.92 -35.26
C ALA A 127 6.09 47.55 -34.22
N LEU A 128 4.84 47.96 -34.42
CA LEU A 128 3.74 47.69 -33.48
C LEU A 128 3.49 46.19 -33.29
N PRO A 129 3.44 45.33 -34.33
CA PRO A 129 3.23 43.90 -34.14
C PRO A 129 4.36 43.25 -33.34
N VAL A 130 5.61 43.67 -33.55
CA VAL A 130 6.77 43.13 -32.83
C VAL A 130 6.73 43.53 -31.36
N LEU A 131 6.47 44.81 -31.07
CA LEU A 131 6.31 45.28 -29.69
C LEU A 131 5.12 44.63 -29.00
N ALA A 132 3.99 44.50 -29.69
CA ALA A 132 2.82 43.81 -29.17
C ALA A 132 3.13 42.34 -28.86
N ALA A 133 3.87 41.64 -29.74
CA ALA A 133 4.29 40.26 -29.51
C ALA A 133 5.21 40.14 -28.28
N VAL A 134 6.17 41.05 -28.09
CA VAL A 134 7.05 41.07 -26.91
C VAL A 134 6.26 41.35 -25.63
N VAL A 135 5.35 42.31 -25.64
CA VAL A 135 4.50 42.63 -24.49
C VAL A 135 3.58 41.46 -24.13
N LEU A 136 2.96 40.82 -25.13
CA LEU A 136 2.12 39.64 -24.91
C LEU A 136 2.93 38.48 -24.33
N LEU A 137 4.14 38.22 -24.84
CA LEU A 137 5.04 37.21 -24.32
C LEU A 137 5.43 37.49 -22.86
N ARG A 138 5.75 38.75 -22.52
CA ARG A 138 6.06 39.17 -21.15
C ARG A 138 4.88 38.98 -20.19
N LEU A 139 3.67 39.31 -20.63
CA LEU A 139 2.45 39.09 -19.85
C LEU A 139 2.16 37.59 -19.64
N ASP A 140 2.40 36.77 -20.65
CA ASP A 140 2.20 35.32 -20.57
C ASP A 140 3.22 34.68 -19.61
N VAL A 141 4.50 35.07 -19.69
CA VAL A 141 5.53 34.69 -18.72
C VAL A 141 5.13 35.07 -17.29
N ALA A 142 4.69 36.31 -17.06
CA ALA A 142 4.28 36.77 -15.74
C ALA A 142 3.09 35.97 -15.19
N ARG A 143 2.14 35.60 -16.07
CA ARG A 143 1.00 34.76 -15.71
C ARG A 143 1.44 33.34 -15.35
N ILE A 144 2.30 32.71 -16.15
CA ILE A 144 2.84 31.38 -15.86
C ILE A 144 3.58 31.37 -14.51
N ASN A 145 4.42 32.39 -14.26
CA ASN A 145 5.17 32.50 -13.01
C ASN A 145 4.25 32.74 -11.81
N SER A 146 3.19 33.53 -11.96
CA SER A 146 2.18 33.74 -10.92
C SER A 146 1.41 32.46 -10.62
N ASP A 147 1.00 31.71 -11.64
CA ASP A 147 0.29 30.44 -11.49
C ASP A 147 1.18 29.40 -10.81
N LEU A 148 2.47 29.32 -11.20
CA LEU A 148 3.46 28.46 -10.56
C LEU A 148 3.67 28.83 -9.09
N ALA A 149 3.86 30.11 -8.78
CA ALA A 149 4.02 30.58 -7.41
C ALA A 149 2.74 30.40 -6.57
N GLY A 150 1.56 30.48 -7.19
CA GLY A 150 0.29 30.08 -6.60
C GLY A 150 0.29 28.60 -6.23
N ALA A 151 0.60 27.73 -7.19
CA ALA A 151 0.64 26.29 -6.98
C ALA A 151 1.65 25.86 -5.90
N VAL A 152 2.83 26.47 -5.85
CA VAL A 152 3.82 26.20 -4.78
C VAL A 152 3.28 26.61 -3.41
N ARG A 153 2.63 27.77 -3.30
CA ARG A 153 2.00 28.21 -2.04
C ARG A 153 0.86 27.30 -1.61
N ASP A 154 0.08 26.82 -2.58
CA ASP A 154 -1.06 25.92 -2.36
C ASP A 154 -0.64 24.47 -2.09
N GLY A 155 0.64 24.12 -2.30
CA GLY A 155 1.14 22.76 -2.10
C GLY A 155 0.79 21.79 -3.24
N ASP A 156 0.44 22.29 -4.43
CA ASP A 156 -0.15 21.51 -5.52
C ASP A 156 0.85 21.25 -6.65
N CYS A 157 1.53 20.11 -6.60
CA CYS A 157 2.47 19.68 -7.64
C CYS A 157 1.80 19.52 -9.01
N GLY A 158 0.51 19.14 -9.07
CA GLY A 158 -0.21 18.96 -10.33
C GLY A 158 -0.42 20.30 -11.06
N LYS A 159 -0.88 21.32 -10.33
CA LYS A 159 -0.97 22.69 -10.86
C LYS A 159 0.39 23.28 -11.20
N ALA A 160 1.42 23.01 -10.39
CA ALA A 160 2.77 23.49 -10.66
C ALA A 160 3.31 22.91 -11.97
N THR A 161 3.17 21.59 -12.19
CA THR A 161 3.59 20.97 -13.46
C THR A 161 2.75 21.44 -14.64
N ALA A 162 1.43 21.57 -14.48
CA ALA A 162 0.58 22.10 -15.54
C ALA A 162 0.93 23.54 -15.93
N ALA A 163 1.38 24.37 -14.97
CA ALA A 163 1.87 25.71 -15.25
C ALA A 163 3.19 25.68 -16.04
N LEU A 164 4.11 24.77 -15.69
CA LEU A 164 5.39 24.58 -16.37
C LEU A 164 5.24 24.04 -17.79
N ASP A 165 4.30 23.13 -18.02
CA ASP A 165 4.04 22.51 -19.34
C ASP A 165 3.57 23.52 -20.41
N ARG A 166 3.11 24.71 -19.99
CA ARG A 166 2.76 25.81 -20.90
C ARG A 166 3.98 26.57 -21.43
N ARG A 167 5.17 26.35 -20.87
CA ARG A 167 6.39 27.04 -21.32
C ARG A 167 6.90 26.48 -22.64
N SER A 168 7.47 27.36 -23.44
CA SER A 168 8.07 27.05 -24.74
C SER A 168 9.42 27.75 -24.87
N ALA A 169 10.19 27.45 -25.92
CA ALA A 169 11.51 28.06 -26.14
C ALA A 169 11.49 29.61 -26.09
N ALA A 170 10.38 30.24 -26.52
CA ALA A 170 10.21 31.69 -26.43
C ALA A 170 10.17 32.20 -24.97
N HIS A 171 9.57 31.43 -24.06
CA HIS A 171 9.52 31.75 -22.63
C HIS A 171 10.91 31.65 -21.98
N TYR A 172 11.71 30.63 -22.33
CA TYR A 172 13.08 30.47 -21.85
C TYR A 172 13.99 31.64 -22.27
N LEU A 173 13.78 32.19 -23.47
CA LEU A 173 14.51 33.37 -23.94
C LEU A 173 14.04 34.65 -23.25
N ALA A 174 12.74 34.78 -22.97
CA ALA A 174 12.18 35.97 -22.34
C ALA A 174 12.55 36.05 -20.85
N ASP A 175 12.56 34.93 -20.12
CA ASP A 175 12.80 34.89 -18.68
C ASP A 175 13.65 33.67 -18.28
N SER A 176 14.96 33.74 -18.56
CA SER A 176 15.87 32.63 -18.25
C SER A 176 16.04 32.34 -16.75
N PRO A 177 16.06 33.32 -15.81
CA PRO A 177 16.16 33.01 -14.39
C PRO A 177 14.86 32.37 -13.84
N GLY A 178 13.69 32.90 -14.23
CA GLY A 178 12.42 32.29 -13.87
C GLY A 178 12.21 30.92 -14.52
N ALA A 179 12.78 30.72 -15.72
CA ALA A 179 12.87 29.40 -16.34
C ALA A 179 13.62 28.40 -15.46
N ALA A 180 14.86 28.73 -15.07
CA ALA A 180 15.71 27.88 -14.25
C ALA A 180 15.11 27.57 -12.86
N SER A 181 14.48 28.57 -12.22
CA SER A 181 13.76 28.36 -10.96
C SER A 181 12.56 27.43 -11.12
N GLY A 182 11.77 27.62 -12.18
CA GLY A 182 10.64 26.73 -12.47
C GLY A 182 11.06 25.29 -12.79
N ASP A 183 12.15 25.09 -13.51
CA ASP A 183 12.70 23.75 -13.76
C ASP A 183 13.15 23.07 -12.46
N ALA A 184 13.67 23.84 -11.48
CA ALA A 184 13.99 23.31 -10.15
C ALA A 184 12.73 22.85 -9.41
N THR A 185 11.65 23.65 -9.42
CA THR A 185 10.35 23.25 -8.87
C THR A 185 9.78 22.03 -9.59
N GLY A 186 9.94 21.93 -10.91
CA GLY A 186 9.53 20.76 -11.69
C GLY A 186 10.25 19.48 -11.25
N ARG A 187 11.56 19.55 -11.01
CA ARG A 187 12.34 18.42 -10.47
C ARG A 187 11.89 18.05 -9.05
N VAL A 188 11.60 19.03 -8.20
CA VAL A 188 11.02 18.78 -6.86
C VAL A 188 9.68 18.08 -6.97
N CYS A 189 8.77 18.56 -7.82
CA CYS A 189 7.46 17.94 -8.05
C CYS A 189 7.59 16.50 -8.57
N ALA A 190 8.58 16.21 -9.43
CA ALA A 190 8.83 14.86 -9.90
C ALA A 190 9.27 13.92 -8.76
N ARG A 191 10.17 14.38 -7.86
CA ARG A 191 10.57 13.61 -6.66
C ARG A 191 9.40 13.40 -5.71
N LEU A 192 8.59 14.44 -5.48
CA LEU A 192 7.41 14.37 -4.62
C LEU A 192 6.34 13.43 -5.16
N ARG A 193 6.19 13.31 -6.48
CA ARG A 193 5.31 12.31 -7.10
C ARG A 193 5.78 10.88 -6.84
N VAL A 194 7.09 10.63 -6.84
CA VAL A 194 7.63 9.31 -6.45
C VAL A 194 7.32 9.03 -4.98
N ALA A 195 7.52 10.00 -4.08
CA ALA A 195 7.15 9.84 -2.68
C ALA A 195 5.65 9.61 -2.49
N ALA A 196 4.79 10.31 -3.25
CA ALA A 196 3.34 10.09 -3.24
C ALA A 196 2.98 8.67 -3.69
N ALA A 197 3.60 8.16 -4.76
CA ALA A 197 3.39 6.78 -5.20
C ALA A 197 3.83 5.76 -4.14
N GLN A 198 4.94 6.00 -3.42
CA GLN A 198 5.34 5.16 -2.29
C GLN A 198 4.32 5.19 -1.14
N PHE A 199 3.63 6.32 -0.91
CA PHE A 199 2.52 6.35 0.03
C PHE A 199 1.28 5.62 -0.48
N ASP A 200 1.03 5.61 -1.79
CA ASP A 200 -0.04 4.80 -2.40
C ASP A 200 0.23 3.31 -2.18
N ASP A 201 1.45 2.86 -2.52
CA ASP A 201 1.89 1.48 -2.30
C ASP A 201 1.81 1.09 -0.81
N ALA A 202 2.11 2.03 0.10
CA ALA A 202 1.99 1.81 1.54
C ALA A 202 0.53 1.66 2.01
N LEU A 203 -0.40 2.40 1.42
CA LEU A 203 -1.84 2.27 1.69
C LEU A 203 -2.40 0.95 1.15
N ASP A 204 -1.76 0.38 0.13
CA ASP A 204 -2.07 -0.94 -0.43
C ASP A 204 -1.32 -2.10 0.28
N GLY A 205 -0.59 -1.80 1.38
CA GLY A 205 0.02 -2.79 2.27
C GLY A 205 1.54 -2.93 2.20
N ASP A 206 2.25 -2.18 1.34
CA ASP A 206 3.72 -2.21 1.30
C ASP A 206 4.33 -1.41 2.47
N LYS A 207 4.72 -2.13 3.52
CA LYS A 207 5.33 -1.57 4.73
C LYS A 207 6.65 -0.84 4.44
N SER A 208 7.42 -1.29 3.44
CA SER A 208 8.69 -0.68 3.09
C SER A 208 8.50 0.66 2.38
N ALA A 209 7.42 0.77 1.58
CA ALA A 209 7.08 1.97 0.84
C ALA A 209 6.75 3.15 1.77
N LEU A 210 6.16 2.90 2.95
CA LEU A 210 5.95 3.95 3.95
C LEU A 210 7.26 4.65 4.35
N THR A 211 8.29 3.86 4.62
CA THR A 211 9.61 4.38 5.00
C THR A 211 10.27 5.13 3.84
N GLN A 212 10.13 4.61 2.61
CA GLN A 212 10.65 5.23 1.40
C GLN A 212 9.96 6.57 1.10
N GLY A 213 8.63 6.64 1.26
CA GLY A 213 7.83 7.85 1.09
C GLY A 213 8.32 8.96 2.03
N PHE A 214 8.45 8.67 3.33
CA PHE A 214 8.98 9.64 4.30
C PHE A 214 10.43 10.05 3.99
N SER A 215 11.30 9.09 3.63
CA SER A 215 12.68 9.38 3.21
C SER A 215 12.72 10.32 2.00
N GLY A 216 11.83 10.12 1.02
CA GLY A 216 11.68 10.99 -0.13
C GLY A 216 11.26 12.41 0.24
N LEU A 217 10.31 12.56 1.17
CA LEU A 217 9.91 13.87 1.69
C LEU A 217 11.05 14.56 2.44
N SER A 218 11.74 13.85 3.35
CA SER A 218 12.90 14.38 4.08
C SER A 218 14.02 14.83 3.14
N GLY A 219 14.29 14.07 2.08
CA GLY A 219 15.29 14.44 1.07
C GLY A 219 14.95 15.74 0.35
N VAL A 220 13.67 15.98 0.04
CA VAL A 220 13.23 17.26 -0.56
C VAL A 220 13.38 18.42 0.42
N LEU A 221 13.01 18.24 1.69
CA LEU A 221 13.18 19.28 2.71
C LEU A 221 14.64 19.66 2.92
N ALA A 222 15.57 18.70 2.81
CA ALA A 222 17.00 18.94 2.93
C ALA A 222 17.61 19.62 1.69
N ASP A 223 17.22 19.18 0.49
CA ASP A 223 17.85 19.60 -0.77
C ASP A 223 17.25 20.89 -1.37
N ALA A 224 15.99 21.21 -1.06
CA ALA A 224 15.22 22.22 -1.79
C ALA A 224 14.42 23.16 -0.87
N PRO A 225 15.09 24.07 -0.13
CA PRO A 225 14.41 25.03 0.73
C PRO A 225 13.41 25.88 -0.07
N GLY A 226 12.28 26.23 0.56
CA GLY A 226 11.18 27.00 -0.06
C GLY A 226 10.10 26.14 -0.73
N HIS A 227 10.20 24.81 -0.67
CA HIS A 227 9.20 23.87 -1.21
C HIS A 227 8.43 23.10 -0.12
N GLU A 228 8.47 23.58 1.13
CA GLU A 228 7.87 22.92 2.30
C GLU A 228 6.35 22.74 2.12
N ARG A 229 5.67 23.71 1.49
CA ARG A 229 4.23 23.61 1.21
C ARG A 229 3.88 22.48 0.24
N LEU A 230 4.72 22.19 -0.74
CA LEU A 230 4.51 21.04 -1.64
C LEU A 230 4.68 19.71 -0.88
N VAL A 231 5.66 19.64 0.02
CA VAL A 231 5.83 18.49 0.93
C VAL A 231 4.60 18.34 1.83
N GLU A 232 4.07 19.45 2.36
CA GLU A 232 2.84 19.46 3.17
C GLU A 232 1.65 18.87 2.40
N GLY A 233 1.49 19.25 1.13
CA GLY A 233 0.41 18.78 0.27
C GLY A 233 0.45 17.26 0.10
N VAL A 234 1.63 16.70 -0.19
CA VAL A 234 1.79 15.24 -0.33
C VAL A 234 1.54 14.53 0.99
N LEU A 235 2.09 15.03 2.10
CA LEU A 235 1.89 14.42 3.41
C LEU A 235 0.41 14.45 3.82
N SER A 236 -0.27 15.58 3.61
CA SER A 236 -1.68 15.73 3.96
C SER A 236 -2.55 14.81 3.11
N GLY A 237 -2.29 14.71 1.80
CA GLY A 237 -3.00 13.77 0.92
C GLY A 237 -2.81 12.30 1.30
N PHE A 238 -1.67 11.92 1.89
CA PHE A 238 -1.50 10.61 2.49
C PHE A 238 -2.33 10.44 3.77
N LEU A 239 -2.24 11.40 4.71
CA LEU A 239 -2.94 11.31 6.00
C LEU A 239 -4.46 11.37 5.87
N ASP A 240 -5.00 12.11 4.90
CA ASP A 240 -6.43 12.24 4.65
C ASP A 240 -7.07 10.95 4.10
N ARG A 241 -6.25 9.99 3.65
CA ARG A 241 -6.69 8.67 3.20
C ARG A 241 -6.67 7.59 4.29
N LEU A 242 -6.31 7.97 5.52
CA LEU A 242 -6.40 7.09 6.68
C LEU A 242 -7.74 7.29 7.41
N PRO A 243 -8.37 6.22 7.93
CA PRO A 243 -7.95 4.82 7.85
C PRO A 243 -8.21 4.19 6.47
N VAL A 244 -7.44 3.15 6.11
CA VAL A 244 -7.73 2.31 4.93
C VAL A 244 -8.84 1.31 5.27
N HIS A 245 -9.36 0.61 4.25
CA HIS A 245 -10.49 -0.30 4.44
C HIS A 245 -10.17 -1.46 5.39
N ASP A 246 -8.98 -2.04 5.27
CA ASP A 246 -8.53 -3.09 6.18
C ASP A 246 -7.97 -2.49 7.49
N ALA A 247 -8.49 -2.97 8.61
CA ALA A 247 -8.11 -2.47 9.93
C ALA A 247 -6.70 -2.90 10.33
N CYS A 248 -6.22 -4.07 9.90
CA CYS A 248 -4.86 -4.55 10.17
C CYS A 248 -3.82 -3.79 9.33
N ASP A 249 -4.15 -3.44 8.08
CA ASP A 249 -3.28 -2.59 7.26
C ASP A 249 -3.20 -1.17 7.83
N THR A 250 -4.34 -0.61 8.23
CA THR A 250 -4.36 0.67 8.96
C THR A 250 -3.48 0.60 10.21
N GLU A 251 -3.61 -0.46 11.01
CA GLU A 251 -2.82 -0.66 12.23
C GLU A 251 -1.32 -0.72 11.93
N THR A 252 -0.92 -1.47 10.90
CA THR A 252 0.47 -1.54 10.42
C THR A 252 1.01 -0.17 10.03
N ILE A 253 0.24 0.64 9.30
CA ILE A 253 0.64 1.99 8.91
C ILE A 253 0.82 2.87 10.16
N LEU A 254 -0.12 2.83 11.09
CA LEU A 254 -0.05 3.61 12.33
C LEU A 254 1.12 3.20 13.24
N ASP A 255 1.47 1.91 13.27
CA ASP A 255 2.67 1.41 13.94
C ASP A 255 3.94 1.97 13.30
N GLY A 256 4.00 2.00 11.97
CA GLY A 256 5.09 2.63 11.22
C GLY A 256 5.21 4.14 11.50
N LEU A 257 4.08 4.85 11.58
CA LEU A 257 4.05 6.26 11.95
C LEU A 257 4.53 6.48 13.38
N ARG A 258 4.10 5.64 14.33
CA ARG A 258 4.50 5.71 15.75
C ARG A 258 6.00 5.42 15.94
N ALA A 259 6.55 4.47 15.18
CA ALA A 259 7.94 4.07 15.28
C ALA A 259 8.92 5.09 14.68
N ARG A 260 8.43 6.07 13.91
CA ARG A 260 9.27 7.07 13.27
C ARG A 260 9.94 7.97 14.30
N LYS A 261 11.25 8.19 14.13
CA LYS A 261 12.00 9.15 14.95
C LYS A 261 11.55 10.57 14.62
N PRO A 262 11.33 11.43 15.63
CA PRO A 262 11.06 12.85 15.39
C PRO A 262 12.19 13.50 14.59
N THR A 263 11.84 14.22 13.53
CA THR A 263 12.81 14.93 12.68
C THR A 263 12.92 16.41 13.02
N GLY A 264 12.00 16.95 13.83
CA GLY A 264 11.95 18.37 14.20
C GLY A 264 11.38 19.26 13.10
N ASP A 265 10.74 18.66 12.09
CA ASP A 265 10.13 19.35 10.95
C ASP A 265 8.63 19.01 10.82
N MET A 266 8.01 19.46 9.74
CA MET A 266 6.58 19.28 9.49
C MET A 266 6.12 17.82 9.37
N LEU A 267 7.03 16.88 9.10
CA LEU A 267 6.71 15.46 8.99
C LEU A 267 6.24 14.89 10.33
N ASP A 268 6.68 15.47 11.45
CA ASP A 268 6.29 15.07 12.82
C ASP A 268 4.78 15.13 13.07
N ARG A 269 4.05 15.97 12.33
CA ARG A 269 2.58 15.98 12.31
C ARG A 269 1.96 14.60 12.08
N ALA A 270 2.58 13.76 11.26
CA ALA A 270 2.04 12.44 10.95
C ALA A 270 1.90 11.53 12.18
N THR A 271 2.68 11.75 13.24
CA THR A 271 2.49 11.00 14.50
C THR A 271 1.21 11.41 15.24
N GLY A 272 0.70 12.62 14.99
CA GLY A 272 -0.47 13.17 15.65
C GLY A 272 -1.79 12.48 15.29
N VAL A 273 -1.86 11.74 14.17
CA VAL A 273 -3.07 10.98 13.81
C VAL A 273 -3.17 9.63 14.54
N VAL A 274 -2.03 9.08 15.00
CA VAL A 274 -1.94 7.76 15.64
C VAL A 274 -2.88 7.62 16.84
N PRO A 275 -2.87 8.49 17.88
CA PRO A 275 -3.74 8.31 19.03
C PRO A 275 -5.24 8.40 18.70
N ARG A 276 -5.62 9.00 17.57
CA ARG A 276 -7.02 9.13 17.14
C ARG A 276 -7.52 7.90 16.39
N LEU A 277 -6.65 7.26 15.60
CA LEU A 277 -7.03 6.17 14.70
C LEU A 277 -6.65 4.79 15.24
N ALA A 278 -5.59 4.68 16.05
CA ALA A 278 -5.05 3.40 16.50
C ALA A 278 -6.04 2.57 17.32
N PRO A 279 -6.81 3.11 18.29
CA PRO A 279 -7.74 2.29 19.08
C PRO A 279 -8.74 1.51 18.22
N ALA A 280 -9.33 2.18 17.23
CA ALA A 280 -10.30 1.55 16.32
C ALA A 280 -9.62 0.54 15.38
N ALA A 281 -8.44 0.85 14.86
CA ALA A 281 -7.69 -0.05 13.99
C ALA A 281 -7.23 -1.33 14.71
N ILE A 282 -6.72 -1.22 15.95
CA ILE A 282 -6.29 -2.36 16.77
C ILE A 282 -7.47 -3.31 17.04
N VAL A 283 -8.62 -2.77 17.46
CA VAL A 283 -9.81 -3.59 17.73
C VAL A 283 -10.39 -4.18 16.45
N GLY A 284 -10.46 -3.40 15.36
CA GLY A 284 -10.92 -3.91 14.07
C GLY A 284 -10.04 -5.02 13.53
N CYS A 285 -8.72 -4.92 13.69
CA CYS A 285 -7.80 -5.99 13.32
C CYS A 285 -8.00 -7.24 14.20
N GLY A 286 -8.18 -7.05 15.51
CA GLY A 286 -8.55 -8.14 16.43
C GLY A 286 -9.86 -8.83 16.04
N ASP A 287 -10.87 -8.09 15.58
CA ASP A 287 -12.14 -8.64 15.11
C ASP A 287 -11.94 -9.49 13.84
N SER A 288 -11.17 -8.99 12.86
CA SER A 288 -10.85 -9.72 11.63
C SER A 288 -10.08 -11.01 11.92
N LEU A 289 -9.06 -10.97 12.78
CA LEU A 289 -8.30 -12.15 13.19
C LEU A 289 -9.19 -13.18 13.90
N LEU A 290 -10.08 -12.71 14.79
CA LEU A 290 -11.02 -13.59 15.49
C LEU A 290 -11.97 -14.29 14.51
N ALA A 291 -12.46 -13.57 13.49
CA ALA A 291 -13.33 -14.12 12.46
C ALA A 291 -12.62 -15.13 11.55
N SER A 292 -11.33 -14.92 11.27
CA SER A 292 -10.49 -15.83 10.48
C SER A 292 -9.99 -17.06 11.25
N SER A 293 -10.42 -17.22 12.51
CA SER A 293 -9.95 -18.27 13.44
C SER A 293 -8.48 -18.16 13.87
N ASP A 294 -7.85 -16.99 13.65
CA ASP A 294 -6.52 -16.65 14.15
C ASP A 294 -6.62 -16.13 15.60
N TRP A 295 -7.08 -17.00 16.51
CA TRP A 295 -7.49 -16.60 17.86
C TRP A 295 -6.33 -16.07 18.73
N GLU A 296 -5.13 -16.65 18.64
CA GLU A 296 -3.98 -16.18 19.41
C GLU A 296 -3.49 -14.79 18.96
N PRO A 297 -3.31 -14.51 17.64
CA PRO A 297 -3.12 -13.16 17.15
C PRO A 297 -4.23 -12.20 17.57
N ALA A 298 -5.50 -12.61 17.46
CA ALA A 298 -6.64 -11.77 17.87
C ALA A 298 -6.55 -11.35 19.35
N ARG A 299 -6.28 -12.30 20.24
CA ARG A 299 -6.08 -12.04 21.67
C ARG A 299 -4.96 -11.03 21.91
N THR A 300 -3.84 -11.18 21.19
CA THR A 300 -2.70 -10.27 21.29
C THR A 300 -3.06 -8.85 20.87
N GLN A 301 -3.84 -8.69 19.80
CA GLN A 301 -4.31 -7.37 19.35
C GLN A 301 -5.23 -6.69 20.37
N TYR A 302 -6.20 -7.42 20.91
CA TYR A 302 -7.06 -6.84 21.95
C TYR A 302 -6.29 -6.46 23.22
N GLN A 303 -5.32 -7.29 23.65
CA GLN A 303 -4.47 -6.96 24.80
C GLN A 303 -3.65 -5.69 24.53
N ARG A 304 -3.15 -5.52 23.31
CA ARG A 304 -2.41 -4.33 22.89
C ARG A 304 -3.23 -3.04 23.07
N LEU A 305 -4.53 -3.07 22.79
CA LEU A 305 -5.41 -1.92 23.08
C LEU A 305 -5.40 -1.60 24.58
N LEU A 306 -5.58 -2.61 25.43
CA LEU A 306 -5.65 -2.40 26.88
C LEU A 306 -4.33 -1.89 27.45
N ASP A 307 -3.20 -2.34 26.89
CA ASP A 307 -1.87 -1.93 27.31
C ASP A 307 -1.53 -0.50 26.87
N GLN A 308 -1.86 -0.14 25.62
CA GLN A 308 -1.49 1.17 25.05
C GLN A 308 -2.54 2.26 25.29
N TYR A 309 -3.81 1.87 25.42
CA TYR A 309 -4.97 2.76 25.51
C TYR A 309 -5.96 2.30 26.60
N PRO A 310 -5.53 2.14 27.87
CA PRO A 310 -6.35 1.53 28.93
C PRO A 310 -7.66 2.27 29.25
N GLY A 311 -7.73 3.58 28.93
CA GLY A 311 -8.92 4.42 29.15
C GLY A 311 -9.80 4.64 27.92
N ASP A 312 -9.52 3.98 26.79
CA ASP A 312 -10.32 4.15 25.58
C ASP A 312 -11.71 3.51 25.73
N LYS A 313 -12.72 4.11 25.09
CA LYS A 313 -14.10 3.61 25.08
C LYS A 313 -14.23 2.17 24.54
N LEU A 314 -13.27 1.72 23.75
CA LEU A 314 -13.22 0.37 23.19
C LEU A 314 -12.61 -0.69 24.13
N ALA A 315 -12.10 -0.30 25.30
CA ALA A 315 -11.50 -1.23 26.26
C ALA A 315 -12.43 -2.40 26.63
N GLY A 316 -13.71 -2.13 26.88
CA GLY A 316 -14.69 -3.19 27.16
C GLY A 316 -14.84 -4.19 26.01
N LYS A 317 -14.85 -3.70 24.76
CA LYS A 317 -14.91 -4.56 23.57
C LYS A 317 -13.64 -5.40 23.43
N ALA A 318 -12.47 -4.85 23.73
CA ALA A 318 -11.22 -5.60 23.71
C ALA A 318 -11.19 -6.69 24.80
N THR A 319 -11.63 -6.40 26.02
CA THR A 319 -11.77 -7.43 27.08
C THR A 319 -12.69 -8.57 26.64
N ASP A 320 -13.82 -8.26 26.01
CA ASP A 320 -14.72 -9.26 25.45
C ASP A 320 -14.06 -10.07 24.33
N GLY A 321 -13.28 -9.42 23.46
CA GLY A 321 -12.50 -10.04 22.41
C GLY A 321 -11.46 -11.02 22.95
N ILE A 322 -10.70 -10.64 23.99
CA ILE A 322 -9.74 -11.51 24.69
C ILE A 322 -10.43 -12.76 25.22
N ARG A 323 -11.57 -12.58 25.90
CA ARG A 323 -12.36 -13.69 26.45
C ARG A 323 -12.80 -14.66 25.36
N LYS A 324 -13.41 -14.15 24.28
CA LYS A 324 -13.86 -14.97 23.14
C LYS A 324 -12.70 -15.71 22.47
N ALA A 325 -11.59 -15.02 22.20
CA ALA A 325 -10.41 -15.62 21.60
C ALA A 325 -9.85 -16.74 22.49
N THR A 326 -9.77 -16.50 23.80
CA THR A 326 -9.29 -17.48 24.78
C THR A 326 -10.19 -18.72 24.81
N GLN A 327 -11.51 -18.53 24.83
CA GLN A 327 -12.47 -19.63 24.76
C GLN A 327 -12.32 -20.48 23.49
N GLN A 328 -12.03 -19.87 22.34
CA GLN A 328 -11.81 -20.62 21.11
C GLN A 328 -10.49 -21.41 21.13
N VAL A 329 -9.42 -20.84 21.70
CA VAL A 329 -8.15 -21.55 21.92
C VAL A 329 -8.36 -22.76 22.85
N GLU A 330 -9.07 -22.56 23.97
CA GLU A 330 -9.42 -23.63 24.90
C GLU A 330 -10.24 -24.74 24.22
N LEU A 331 -11.28 -24.36 23.46
CA LEU A 331 -12.14 -25.30 22.76
C LEU A 331 -11.34 -26.14 21.75
N ALA A 332 -10.44 -25.51 20.98
CA ALA A 332 -9.58 -26.21 20.03
C ALA A 332 -8.65 -27.21 20.74
N HIS A 333 -8.04 -26.81 21.85
CA HIS A 333 -7.17 -27.67 22.64
C HIS A 333 -7.94 -28.86 23.25
N VAL A 334 -9.14 -28.63 23.78
CA VAL A 334 -9.98 -29.70 24.32
C VAL A 334 -10.40 -30.68 23.22
N ARG A 335 -10.78 -30.19 22.03
CA ARG A 335 -11.09 -31.06 20.88
C ARG A 335 -9.90 -31.92 20.46
N GLU A 336 -8.69 -31.35 20.47
CA GLU A 336 -7.45 -32.09 20.22
C GLU A 336 -7.24 -33.22 21.24
N LEU A 337 -7.37 -32.92 22.55
CA LEU A 337 -7.22 -33.91 23.62
C LEU A 337 -8.28 -35.02 23.59
N LEU A 338 -9.48 -34.71 23.08
CA LEU A 338 -10.60 -35.64 22.92
C LEU A 338 -10.51 -36.47 21.62
N GLY A 339 -9.61 -36.12 20.71
CA GLY A 339 -9.31 -36.91 19.53
C GLY A 339 -8.75 -38.27 19.91
N THR A 340 -9.33 -39.34 19.36
CA THR A 340 -8.77 -40.69 19.52
C THR A 340 -7.57 -40.82 18.61
N GLY A 341 -6.36 -40.90 19.16
CA GLY A 341 -5.18 -41.30 18.40
C GLY A 341 -5.44 -42.63 17.67
N SER A 342 -4.73 -42.86 16.56
CA SER A 342 -4.85 -44.05 15.72
C SER A 342 -4.58 -45.34 16.52
N GLY A 343 -5.60 -45.90 17.17
CA GLY A 343 -5.43 -47.07 18.03
C GLY A 343 -6.58 -47.43 18.98
N GLY A 344 -7.73 -46.74 18.97
CA GLY A 344 -8.89 -47.10 19.79
C GLY A 344 -8.69 -46.97 21.31
N GLY A 345 -7.61 -46.31 21.73
CA GLY A 345 -7.29 -46.06 23.13
C GLY A 345 -8.06 -44.88 23.73
N GLN A 346 -8.00 -44.76 25.06
CA GLN A 346 -8.64 -43.66 25.79
C GLN A 346 -8.01 -42.30 25.38
N PRO A 347 -8.81 -41.25 25.12
CA PRO A 347 -8.27 -39.95 24.74
C PRO A 347 -7.39 -39.33 25.84
N ALA A 348 -6.43 -38.47 25.45
CA ALA A 348 -5.53 -37.79 26.37
C ALA A 348 -6.30 -36.96 27.42
N TYR A 349 -7.44 -36.40 27.02
CA TYR A 349 -8.34 -35.66 27.91
C TYR A 349 -8.72 -36.46 29.17
N CYS A 350 -8.94 -37.76 29.05
CA CYS A 350 -9.38 -38.58 30.18
C CYS A 350 -8.30 -38.80 31.24
N THR A 351 -7.04 -38.57 30.89
CA THR A 351 -5.90 -38.66 31.81
C THR A 351 -5.51 -37.30 32.36
N ASN A 352 -5.53 -36.27 31.51
CA ASN A 352 -5.20 -34.90 31.88
C ASN A 352 -6.24 -33.95 31.26
N PRO A 353 -7.40 -33.74 31.92
CA PRO A 353 -8.48 -32.91 31.40
C PRO A 353 -8.05 -31.44 31.37
N ALA A 354 -8.39 -30.76 30.28
CA ALA A 354 -8.20 -29.32 30.14
C ALA A 354 -9.56 -28.60 30.28
N PRO A 355 -9.60 -27.41 30.89
CA PRO A 355 -10.82 -26.62 30.99
C PRO A 355 -11.21 -25.98 29.66
N TYR A 356 -12.51 -25.81 29.44
CA TYR A 356 -13.08 -24.93 28.42
C TYR A 356 -14.06 -23.96 29.08
N SER A 357 -13.60 -22.74 29.37
CA SER A 357 -14.36 -21.73 30.12
C SER A 357 -15.64 -21.23 29.43
N GLY A 358 -15.82 -21.56 28.14
CA GLY A 358 -17.04 -21.26 27.39
C GLY A 358 -18.18 -22.26 27.60
N ALA A 359 -17.92 -23.42 28.23
CA ALA A 359 -18.94 -24.41 28.53
C ALA A 359 -19.92 -23.93 29.61
N ALA A 360 -21.14 -24.46 29.58
CA ALA A 360 -22.11 -24.25 30.64
C ALA A 360 -21.62 -24.91 31.96
N PRO A 361 -21.85 -24.27 33.11
CA PRO A 361 -21.39 -24.78 34.40
C PRO A 361 -22.21 -26.00 34.85
N HIS A 362 -21.57 -26.88 35.62
CA HIS A 362 -22.24 -27.98 36.31
C HIS A 362 -22.78 -27.51 37.67
N GLY A 363 -24.10 -27.55 37.88
CA GLY A 363 -24.74 -27.09 39.13
C GLY A 363 -26.17 -26.54 39.01
N GLY A 364 -26.83 -26.74 37.87
CA GLY A 364 -28.26 -26.43 37.65
C GLY A 364 -29.14 -27.69 37.64
N ASP A 365 -30.33 -27.57 37.07
CA ASP A 365 -31.21 -28.73 36.83
C ASP A 365 -30.71 -29.51 35.60
N GLY A 366 -30.66 -30.84 35.72
CA GLY A 366 -30.34 -31.73 34.60
C GLY A 366 -31.46 -31.80 33.54
N PRO A 367 -31.25 -32.56 32.46
CA PRO A 367 -30.08 -33.38 32.18
C PRO A 367 -28.93 -32.59 31.52
N TYR A 368 -27.70 -32.88 31.94
CA TYR A 368 -26.48 -32.32 31.39
C TYR A 368 -26.10 -32.99 30.08
N ARG A 369 -25.90 -32.18 29.04
CA ARG A 369 -25.33 -32.64 27.76
C ARG A 369 -23.92 -33.16 28.00
N THR A 370 -23.66 -34.38 27.55
CA THR A 370 -22.51 -35.18 27.96
C THR A 370 -21.84 -35.80 26.77
N LEU A 371 -20.51 -35.73 26.75
CA LEU A 371 -19.68 -36.33 25.72
C LEU A 371 -19.08 -37.64 26.24
N LEU A 372 -19.43 -38.77 25.62
CA LEU A 372 -18.89 -40.08 26.00
C LEU A 372 -17.60 -40.38 25.21
N ARG A 373 -16.55 -40.83 25.91
CA ARG A 373 -15.25 -41.23 25.33
C ARG A 373 -14.69 -42.48 26.00
N GLY A 374 -13.88 -43.24 25.26
CA GLY A 374 -13.26 -44.49 25.72
C GLY A 374 -14.01 -45.74 25.25
N ASP A 375 -13.91 -46.83 26.01
CA ASP A 375 -14.63 -48.09 25.70
C ASP A 375 -16.11 -47.91 26.03
N ASN A 376 -16.92 -47.74 24.98
CA ASN A 376 -18.35 -47.50 25.11
C ASN A 376 -19.20 -48.77 25.02
N THR A 377 -18.59 -49.97 24.92
CA THR A 377 -19.32 -51.23 24.71
C THR A 377 -20.42 -51.45 25.77
N TYR A 378 -20.11 -51.11 27.02
CA TYR A 378 -21.01 -51.33 28.17
C TYR A 378 -21.52 -50.03 28.79
N VAL A 379 -21.26 -48.87 28.18
CA VAL A 379 -21.68 -47.55 28.69
C VAL A 379 -22.30 -46.64 27.64
N GLY A 380 -22.35 -47.07 26.37
CA GLY A 380 -22.93 -46.33 25.25
C GLY A 380 -24.46 -46.31 25.21
N GLN A 381 -25.13 -47.11 26.05
CA GLN A 381 -26.60 -47.22 26.09
C GLN A 381 -27.27 -46.11 26.92
N LEU A 382 -26.73 -44.89 26.84
CA LEU A 382 -27.28 -43.70 27.50
C LEU A 382 -28.43 -43.10 26.68
N PRO A 383 -29.39 -42.41 27.33
CA PRO A 383 -30.43 -41.67 26.63
C PRO A 383 -29.83 -40.62 25.68
N ALA A 384 -30.41 -40.47 24.49
CA ALA A 384 -29.89 -39.56 23.46
C ALA A 384 -29.96 -38.08 23.91
N GLU A 385 -30.94 -37.75 24.75
CA GLU A 385 -31.08 -36.43 25.36
C GLU A 385 -29.91 -36.05 26.27
N TRP A 386 -29.17 -37.02 26.80
CA TRP A 386 -27.96 -36.78 27.60
C TRP A 386 -26.71 -36.68 26.74
N LEU A 387 -26.70 -37.23 25.52
CA LEU A 387 -25.50 -37.35 24.71
C LEU A 387 -25.35 -36.21 23.70
N THR A 388 -24.15 -35.66 23.60
CA THR A 388 -23.74 -34.74 22.52
C THR A 388 -22.49 -35.26 21.81
N ASP A 389 -22.28 -34.82 20.57
CA ASP A 389 -21.14 -35.21 19.73
C ASP A 389 -20.00 -34.18 19.77
N ASP A 390 -20.29 -32.93 20.12
CA ASP A 390 -19.32 -31.84 20.23
C ASP A 390 -19.17 -31.38 21.70
N VAL A 391 -17.93 -31.15 22.10
CA VAL A 391 -17.59 -30.62 23.42
C VAL A 391 -18.05 -29.17 23.61
N ALA A 392 -18.27 -28.42 22.51
CA ALA A 392 -18.84 -27.07 22.57
C ALA A 392 -20.23 -27.06 23.23
N ASP A 393 -20.98 -28.16 23.10
CA ASP A 393 -22.33 -28.32 23.65
C ASP A 393 -22.34 -29.15 24.96
N ALA A 394 -21.17 -29.62 25.41
CA ALA A 394 -21.06 -30.52 26.56
C ALA A 394 -20.85 -29.74 27.87
N VAL A 395 -21.56 -30.18 28.91
CA VAL A 395 -21.29 -29.80 30.31
C VAL A 395 -20.34 -30.81 30.95
N LEU A 396 -20.48 -32.09 30.59
CA LEU A 396 -19.73 -33.20 31.15
C LEU A 396 -18.99 -34.00 30.07
N VAL A 397 -17.81 -34.52 30.41
CA VAL A 397 -17.12 -35.55 29.64
C VAL A 397 -17.05 -36.82 30.48
N VAL A 398 -17.62 -37.90 29.96
CA VAL A 398 -17.60 -39.23 30.58
C VAL A 398 -16.53 -40.07 29.92
N CYS A 399 -15.53 -40.42 30.70
CA CYS A 399 -14.36 -41.20 30.31
C CYS A 399 -14.49 -42.63 30.82
N ALA A 400 -14.81 -43.55 29.93
CA ALA A 400 -14.94 -44.97 30.21
C ALA A 400 -13.61 -45.71 29.98
N GLY A 401 -13.14 -46.42 31.00
CA GLY A 401 -11.98 -47.29 30.89
C GLY A 401 -12.33 -48.66 30.30
N ALA A 402 -11.32 -49.51 30.15
CA ALA A 402 -11.52 -50.88 29.71
C ALA A 402 -12.32 -51.69 30.74
N LYS A 403 -13.04 -52.71 30.27
CA LYS A 403 -13.73 -53.65 31.18
C LYS A 403 -12.75 -54.41 32.08
N GLU A 404 -13.18 -54.64 33.32
CA GLU A 404 -12.47 -55.35 34.37
C GLU A 404 -13.41 -56.32 35.09
N TYR A 405 -12.86 -57.30 35.80
CA TYR A 405 -13.65 -58.13 36.69
C TYR A 405 -14.19 -57.33 37.88
N GLY A 406 -15.52 -57.34 38.03
CA GLY A 406 -16.22 -56.73 39.16
C GLY A 406 -16.44 -57.71 40.31
N ASP A 407 -17.50 -57.46 41.07
CA ASP A 407 -17.87 -58.31 42.20
C ASP A 407 -18.18 -59.74 41.74
N THR A 408 -17.90 -60.71 42.61
CA THR A 408 -18.25 -62.10 42.34
C THR A 408 -19.75 -62.29 42.52
N VAL A 409 -20.42 -62.75 41.47
CA VAL A 409 -21.85 -63.08 41.53
C VAL A 409 -22.01 -64.49 42.11
N ARG A 410 -21.26 -65.45 41.57
CA ARG A 410 -21.30 -66.85 42.00
C ARG A 410 -20.08 -67.63 41.52
N THR A 411 -19.65 -68.61 42.30
CA THR A 411 -18.66 -69.61 41.88
C THR A 411 -19.36 -70.94 41.62
N CYS A 412 -19.06 -71.57 40.49
CA CYS A 412 -19.64 -72.85 40.09
C CYS A 412 -18.57 -73.83 39.64
N SER A 413 -18.78 -75.10 39.98
CA SER A 413 -17.85 -76.18 39.66
C SER A 413 -18.23 -76.82 38.33
N TYR A 414 -17.24 -77.04 37.46
CA TYR A 414 -17.41 -77.65 36.16
C TYR A 414 -16.56 -78.89 36.03
N GLU A 415 -17.18 -79.99 35.59
CA GLU A 415 -16.47 -81.20 35.23
C GLU A 415 -15.81 -81.03 33.86
N THR A 416 -14.54 -81.45 33.76
CA THR A 416 -13.79 -81.38 32.50
C THR A 416 -13.38 -82.80 32.12
N SER A 417 -13.60 -83.19 30.87
CA SER A 417 -13.24 -84.53 30.37
C SER A 417 -11.72 -84.71 30.15
N PHE A 418 -10.93 -83.64 30.21
CA PHE A 418 -9.53 -83.61 29.75
C PHE A 418 -8.51 -83.22 30.84
N GLY A 419 -8.95 -82.75 32.02
CA GLY A 419 -8.08 -82.26 33.10
C GLY A 419 -7.75 -83.30 34.18
N VAL A 420 -6.50 -83.26 34.69
CA VAL A 420 -5.95 -84.17 35.74
C VAL A 420 -6.74 -84.12 37.07
N PHE A 421 -7.59 -83.12 37.30
CA PHE A 421 -8.27 -82.85 38.59
C PHE A 421 -9.81 -83.03 38.60
N GLY A 422 -10.42 -83.54 37.53
CA GLY A 422 -11.84 -83.97 37.50
C GLY A 422 -12.92 -82.87 37.58
N SER A 423 -12.66 -81.76 38.28
CA SER A 423 -13.54 -80.60 38.38
C SER A 423 -12.72 -79.31 38.54
N LYS A 424 -13.23 -78.19 38.03
CA LYS A 424 -12.61 -76.87 38.16
C LYS A 424 -13.66 -75.84 38.51
N ASP A 425 -13.38 -75.04 39.54
CA ASP A 425 -14.24 -73.95 39.97
C ASP A 425 -14.00 -72.70 39.11
N VAL A 426 -15.09 -72.12 38.61
CA VAL A 426 -15.09 -70.88 37.83
C VAL A 426 -15.92 -69.84 38.56
N ALA A 427 -15.30 -68.71 38.88
CA ALA A 427 -15.97 -67.57 39.48
C ALA A 427 -16.57 -66.67 38.38
N PHE A 428 -17.89 -66.55 38.35
CA PHE A 428 -18.59 -65.60 37.49
C PHE A 428 -18.62 -64.23 38.15
N LYS A 429 -18.01 -63.27 37.47
CA LYS A 429 -17.82 -61.89 37.92
C LYS A 429 -18.73 -60.96 37.13
N LYS A 430 -19.24 -59.92 37.80
CA LYS A 430 -19.86 -58.79 37.10
C LYS A 430 -18.88 -58.16 36.13
N ILE A 431 -19.41 -57.57 35.06
CA ILE A 431 -18.60 -56.74 34.16
C ILE A 431 -18.48 -55.38 34.84
N ALA A 432 -17.27 -54.99 35.24
CA ALA A 432 -17.02 -53.68 35.83
C ALA A 432 -16.34 -52.76 34.82
N VAL A 433 -16.82 -51.51 34.72
CA VAL A 433 -16.21 -50.47 33.89
C VAL A 433 -15.90 -49.26 34.78
N PRO A 434 -14.61 -48.88 34.94
CA PRO A 434 -14.26 -47.65 35.63
C PRO A 434 -14.66 -46.45 34.77
N VAL A 435 -15.36 -45.50 35.36
CA VAL A 435 -15.90 -44.31 34.70
C VAL A 435 -15.52 -43.07 35.50
N ARG A 436 -14.84 -42.13 34.83
CA ARG A 436 -14.51 -40.82 35.39
C ARG A 436 -15.31 -39.76 34.66
N VAL A 437 -15.96 -38.88 35.41
CA VAL A 437 -16.82 -37.80 34.89
C VAL A 437 -16.15 -36.47 35.21
N TYR A 438 -15.87 -35.68 34.18
CA TYR A 438 -15.23 -34.38 34.32
C TYR A 438 -16.16 -33.25 33.88
N GLU A 439 -16.16 -32.14 34.62
CA GLU A 439 -16.81 -30.91 34.20
C GLU A 439 -15.98 -30.25 33.10
N VAL A 440 -16.61 -29.91 31.98
CA VAL A 440 -15.92 -29.30 30.83
C VAL A 440 -15.42 -27.90 31.16
N GLN A 441 -16.22 -27.10 31.88
CA GLN A 441 -15.87 -25.72 32.18
C GLN A 441 -14.56 -25.58 32.96
N THR A 442 -14.34 -26.46 33.93
CA THR A 442 -13.21 -26.36 34.87
C THR A 442 -12.17 -27.46 34.68
N GLY A 443 -12.47 -28.50 33.92
CA GLY A 443 -11.66 -29.71 33.81
C GLY A 443 -11.63 -30.56 35.09
N ARG A 444 -12.45 -30.24 36.10
CA ARG A 444 -12.41 -30.93 37.40
C ARG A 444 -13.17 -32.25 37.36
N LEU A 445 -12.66 -33.23 38.11
CA LEU A 445 -13.35 -34.49 38.35
C LEU A 445 -14.61 -34.24 39.19
N VAL A 446 -15.78 -34.55 38.63
CA VAL A 446 -17.08 -34.48 39.29
C VAL A 446 -17.37 -35.79 40.02
N SER A 447 -17.11 -36.91 39.36
CA SER A 447 -17.35 -38.23 39.93
C SER A 447 -16.37 -39.27 39.39
N ASP A 448 -16.01 -40.23 40.25
CA ASP A 448 -15.24 -41.43 39.90
C ASP A 448 -16.03 -42.63 40.39
N LEU A 449 -16.51 -43.44 39.46
CA LEU A 449 -17.48 -44.49 39.71
C LEU A 449 -17.14 -45.76 38.93
N ARG A 450 -17.58 -46.89 39.45
CA ARG A 450 -17.36 -48.21 38.85
C ARG A 450 -18.72 -48.79 38.48
N VAL A 451 -19.09 -48.71 37.20
CA VAL A 451 -20.35 -49.28 36.69
C VAL A 451 -20.21 -50.80 36.73
N GLN A 452 -21.11 -51.48 37.44
CA GLN A 452 -21.10 -52.94 37.50
C GLN A 452 -22.36 -53.52 36.85
N VAL A 453 -22.17 -54.22 35.74
CA VAL A 453 -23.23 -54.90 35.00
C VAL A 453 -23.34 -56.33 35.52
N ASN A 454 -24.55 -56.69 35.92
CA ASN A 454 -24.87 -58.05 36.33
C ASN A 454 -25.41 -58.86 35.14
N GLY A 455 -25.57 -60.16 35.31
CA GLY A 455 -26.19 -61.01 34.31
C GLY A 455 -26.34 -62.45 34.79
N PRO A 456 -26.99 -63.30 33.97
CA PRO A 456 -26.92 -64.75 34.08
C PRO A 456 -25.51 -65.27 34.40
N ASN A 457 -25.46 -66.23 35.32
CA ASN A 457 -24.23 -66.87 35.79
C ASN A 457 -24.42 -68.39 35.85
N CYS A 458 -23.32 -69.13 35.87
CA CYS A 458 -23.30 -70.58 35.98
C CYS A 458 -24.15 -71.31 34.91
N PRO A 459 -23.90 -71.08 33.61
CA PRO A 459 -24.55 -71.86 32.56
C PRO A 459 -24.17 -73.34 32.71
N SER A 460 -25.03 -74.23 32.20
CA SER A 460 -24.79 -75.69 32.22
C SER A 460 -23.56 -76.11 31.41
N THR A 461 -23.11 -75.26 30.47
CA THR A 461 -21.93 -75.48 29.64
C THR A 461 -21.21 -74.16 29.45
N ILE A 462 -19.88 -74.17 29.55
CA ILE A 462 -19.03 -73.01 29.31
C ILE A 462 -18.14 -73.26 28.09
N SER A 463 -18.01 -72.26 27.23
CA SER A 463 -17.04 -72.24 26.14
C SER A 463 -15.85 -71.38 26.55
N TYR A 464 -14.63 -71.86 26.29
CA TYR A 464 -13.40 -71.09 26.51
C TYR A 464 -12.40 -71.39 25.40
N THR A 465 -11.50 -70.45 25.16
CA THR A 465 -10.46 -70.58 24.14
C THR A 465 -9.16 -71.03 24.81
N THR A 466 -8.57 -72.09 24.28
CA THR A 466 -7.26 -72.59 24.71
C THR A 466 -6.18 -72.07 23.79
N TYR A 467 -5.10 -71.51 24.35
CA TYR A 467 -3.94 -71.07 23.59
C TYR A 467 -2.76 -72.03 23.84
N GLY A 468 -2.28 -72.69 22.77
CA GLY A 468 -1.19 -73.67 22.83
C GLY A 468 -1.64 -75.11 22.52
N SER A 469 -0.76 -76.08 22.75
CA SER A 469 -0.96 -77.50 22.41
C SER A 469 -1.59 -78.35 23.53
N PHE A 470 -1.93 -77.76 24.69
CA PHE A 470 -2.49 -78.48 25.84
C PHE A 470 -3.68 -77.70 26.44
N ASP A 471 -4.77 -78.42 26.74
CA ASP A 471 -5.95 -77.87 27.42
C ASP A 471 -5.72 -77.83 28.94
N THR A 472 -5.75 -76.62 29.51
CA THR A 472 -5.56 -76.37 30.96
C THR A 472 -6.88 -76.18 31.71
N GLY A 473 -8.00 -76.47 31.04
CA GLY A 473 -9.35 -76.25 31.56
C GLY A 473 -9.79 -74.79 31.45
N PRO A 474 -11.05 -74.49 31.81
CA PRO A 474 -11.61 -73.14 31.74
C PRO A 474 -10.83 -72.14 32.59
N PRO A 475 -10.85 -70.84 32.26
CA PRO A 475 -10.27 -69.81 33.13
C PRO A 475 -10.93 -69.81 34.52
N SER A 476 -10.19 -69.45 35.57
CA SER A 476 -10.70 -69.40 36.95
C SER A 476 -11.75 -68.31 37.18
N GLU A 477 -11.77 -67.31 36.30
CA GLU A 477 -12.71 -66.19 36.34
C GLU A 477 -13.30 -66.00 34.93
N MET A 478 -14.61 -65.79 34.88
CA MET A 478 -15.36 -65.46 33.66
C MET A 478 -16.32 -64.32 33.94
N TYR A 479 -16.62 -63.52 32.93
CA TYR A 479 -17.69 -62.53 33.03
C TYR A 479 -19.06 -63.23 33.02
N VAL A 480 -20.03 -62.61 33.68
CA VAL A 480 -21.45 -62.91 33.45
C VAL A 480 -21.85 -62.62 32.01
N ASP A 481 -22.88 -63.31 31.52
CA ASP A 481 -23.45 -63.05 30.20
C ASP A 481 -24.52 -61.95 30.33
N ALA A 482 -24.16 -60.70 30.06
CA ALA A 482 -25.02 -59.54 30.30
C ALA A 482 -25.93 -59.25 29.10
N SER A 483 -27.21 -58.98 29.36
CA SER A 483 -28.14 -58.49 28.33
C SER A 483 -28.04 -56.97 28.15
N ASP A 484 -28.51 -56.44 27.01
CA ASP A 484 -28.61 -54.99 26.80
C ASP A 484 -29.46 -54.31 27.88
N ALA A 485 -30.51 -54.99 28.37
CA ALA A 485 -31.32 -54.46 29.47
C ALA A 485 -30.52 -54.33 30.77
N ASP A 486 -29.66 -55.30 31.09
CA ASP A 486 -28.78 -55.24 32.26
C ASP A 486 -27.75 -54.11 32.14
N VAL A 487 -27.16 -53.94 30.94
CA VAL A 487 -26.22 -52.85 30.64
C VAL A 487 -26.91 -51.50 30.80
N THR A 488 -28.04 -51.28 30.13
CA THR A 488 -28.81 -50.03 30.23
C THR A 488 -29.18 -49.70 31.67
N ALA A 489 -29.66 -50.69 32.44
CA ALA A 489 -30.06 -50.50 33.83
C ALA A 489 -28.88 -50.11 34.73
N ALA A 490 -27.75 -50.80 34.59
CA ALA A 490 -26.53 -50.52 35.35
C ALA A 490 -25.96 -49.13 35.04
N VAL A 491 -25.87 -48.78 33.75
CA VAL A 491 -25.33 -47.49 33.30
C VAL A 491 -26.22 -46.34 33.74
N ARG A 492 -27.54 -46.44 33.52
CA ARG A 492 -28.49 -45.40 33.94
C ARG A 492 -28.48 -45.24 35.45
N GLY A 493 -28.52 -46.34 36.21
CA GLY A 493 -28.50 -46.29 37.67
C GLY A 493 -27.23 -45.64 38.24
N ALA A 494 -26.08 -45.84 37.58
CA ALA A 494 -24.81 -45.28 38.03
C ALA A 494 -24.60 -43.81 37.61
N LEU A 495 -25.06 -43.42 36.41
CA LEU A 495 -24.79 -42.10 35.85
C LEU A 495 -25.93 -41.08 36.00
N ALA A 496 -27.18 -41.52 36.19
CA ALA A 496 -28.31 -40.60 36.40
C ALA A 496 -28.06 -39.59 37.52
N PRO A 497 -27.54 -39.95 38.72
CA PRO A 497 -27.35 -38.99 39.80
C PRO A 497 -26.32 -37.89 39.51
N VAL A 498 -25.51 -38.05 38.46
CA VAL A 498 -24.48 -37.09 38.05
C VAL A 498 -24.93 -36.29 36.82
N ILE A 499 -25.61 -36.95 35.88
CA ILE A 499 -26.03 -36.34 34.61
C ILE A 499 -27.40 -35.68 34.72
N ASP A 500 -28.31 -36.23 35.53
CA ASP A 500 -29.69 -35.78 35.69
C ASP A 500 -30.09 -35.83 37.19
N PRO A 501 -29.45 -34.98 38.03
CA PRO A 501 -29.55 -35.02 39.49
C PRO A 501 -30.91 -34.61 40.07
#